data_AF-A0A5N7CI20-F1
#
_entry.id   AF-A0A5N7CI20-F1
#
_cell.length_a   1.000
_cell.length_b   1.000
_cell.length_c   1.000
_cell.angle_alpha   90.00
_cell.angle_beta   90.00
_cell.angle_gamma   90.00
#
_symmetry.space_group_name_H-M   'P 1'
#
loop_
_entity.id
_entity.type
_entity.pdbx_description
1 polymer ?
#
loop_
_entity_poly.entity_id
_entity_poly.type
_entity_poly.pdbx_seq_one_letter_code
_entity_poly.pdbx_strand_id
1 'polypeptide(L)'
;FILLSWPPFTTPQVPGQTSSWLKLELVNLNNHLTHLKRRQAKAMTLDLSLPSTCPALCVYGDYSWDAASFALYALIDLSPEDLERLLSILNKEWLENNPTPIVRTPKTHNLAGKTLKDAVQAQVDLDKEITPVSGGQAKGVMGWYPTAFIVVTTQDWADEGLLFVFMDDTDDDEGNKEDPEVRRMDKFFFEVDDAPLLLSSFSFGDLAFVDAKEQYGVE
;
A
#
# COMPACT_ATOMS: atom_id res chain seq x y z
N PHE A 1 -26.95 -17.28 -80.28
CA PHE A 1 -26.41 -16.59 -79.09
C PHE A 1 -27.36 -16.85 -77.94
N ILE A 2 -26.86 -17.51 -76.90
CA ILE A 2 -27.63 -18.18 -75.84
C ILE A 2 -27.88 -17.21 -74.68
N LEU A 3 -29.14 -17.14 -74.23
CA LEU A 3 -29.59 -16.55 -72.96
C LEU A 3 -29.13 -17.42 -71.79
N LEU A 4 -28.48 -16.83 -70.78
CA LEU A 4 -28.27 -17.48 -69.48
C LEU A 4 -28.86 -16.61 -68.36
N SER A 5 -29.96 -17.14 -67.84
CA SER A 5 -30.70 -16.77 -66.65
C SER A 5 -29.90 -17.02 -65.36
N TRP A 6 -30.02 -16.11 -64.40
CA TRP A 6 -29.56 -16.30 -63.02
C TRP A 6 -30.67 -16.94 -62.17
N PRO A 7 -30.35 -17.79 -61.17
CA PRO A 7 -31.35 -18.26 -60.21
C PRO A 7 -31.53 -17.27 -59.05
N PRO A 8 -32.71 -17.22 -58.41
CA PRO A 8 -32.91 -16.44 -57.19
C PRO A 8 -32.34 -17.18 -55.98
N PHE A 9 -31.55 -16.48 -55.16
CA PHE A 9 -31.16 -16.95 -53.83
C PHE A 9 -32.30 -16.69 -52.85
N THR A 10 -33.05 -17.75 -52.52
CA THR A 10 -33.92 -17.80 -51.34
C THR A 10 -33.07 -18.07 -50.10
N THR A 11 -32.92 -17.09 -49.22
CA THR A 11 -32.48 -17.30 -47.84
C THR A 11 -33.64 -17.81 -46.99
N PRO A 12 -33.50 -18.90 -46.22
CA PRO A 12 -34.46 -19.25 -45.19
C PRO A 12 -34.24 -18.36 -43.96
N GLN A 13 -35.27 -17.60 -43.58
CA GLN A 13 -35.38 -16.94 -42.28
C GLN A 13 -35.54 -18.03 -41.21
N VAL A 14 -34.53 -18.21 -40.35
CA VAL A 14 -34.67 -19.00 -39.12
C VAL A 14 -35.12 -18.05 -38.00
N PRO A 15 -36.32 -18.19 -37.44
CA PRO A 15 -36.77 -17.37 -36.33
C PRO A 15 -36.15 -17.91 -35.04
N GLY A 16 -35.30 -17.11 -34.39
CA GLY A 16 -34.78 -17.45 -33.04
C GLY A 16 -33.37 -16.95 -32.72
N GLN A 17 -32.59 -16.50 -33.70
CA GLN A 17 -31.19 -16.14 -33.46
C GLN A 17 -30.97 -14.68 -33.00
N THR A 18 -31.91 -13.77 -33.21
CA THR A 18 -31.70 -12.32 -32.94
C THR A 18 -31.66 -11.96 -31.45
N SER A 19 -32.29 -12.75 -30.57
CA SER A 19 -32.37 -12.45 -29.13
C SER A 19 -31.07 -12.78 -28.37
N SER A 20 -30.29 -13.74 -28.84
CA SER A 20 -29.02 -14.14 -28.20
C SER A 20 -27.90 -13.14 -28.49
N TRP A 21 -27.80 -12.67 -29.74
CA TRP A 21 -26.81 -11.68 -30.16
C TRP A 21 -26.96 -10.34 -29.43
N LEU A 22 -28.21 -9.85 -29.29
CA LEU A 22 -28.48 -8.61 -28.56
C LEU A 22 -28.13 -8.70 -27.07
N LYS A 23 -28.32 -9.87 -26.43
CA LYS A 23 -27.91 -10.09 -25.03
C LYS A 23 -26.40 -10.12 -24.87
N LEU A 24 -25.68 -10.75 -25.79
CA LEU A 24 -24.22 -10.78 -25.80
C LEU A 24 -23.63 -9.38 -26.02
N GLU A 25 -24.18 -8.60 -26.94
CA GLU A 25 -23.77 -7.19 -27.14
C GLU A 25 -24.06 -6.32 -25.93
N LEU A 26 -25.22 -6.48 -25.27
CA LEU A 26 -25.55 -5.74 -24.05
C LEU A 26 -24.63 -6.09 -22.87
N VAL A 27 -24.28 -7.37 -22.69
CA VAL A 27 -23.31 -7.79 -21.68
C VAL A 27 -21.92 -7.23 -22.00
N ASN A 28 -21.51 -7.26 -23.27
CA ASN A 28 -20.21 -6.76 -23.68
C ASN A 28 -20.13 -5.22 -23.56
N LEU A 29 -21.20 -4.50 -23.89
CA LEU A 29 -21.33 -3.06 -23.68
C LEU A 29 -21.31 -2.70 -22.19
N ASN A 30 -21.99 -3.49 -21.34
CA ASN A 30 -21.95 -3.28 -19.89
C ASN A 30 -20.57 -3.55 -19.29
N ASN A 31 -19.86 -4.58 -19.77
CA ASN A 31 -18.48 -4.86 -19.39
C ASN A 31 -17.54 -3.77 -19.89
N HIS A 32 -17.76 -3.25 -21.10
CA HIS A 32 -16.97 -2.15 -21.66
C HIS A 32 -17.24 -0.83 -20.93
N LEU A 33 -18.49 -0.55 -20.55
CA LEU A 33 -18.89 0.62 -19.75
C LEU A 33 -18.38 0.52 -18.31
N THR A 34 -18.32 -0.67 -17.71
CA THR A 34 -17.68 -0.87 -16.40
C THR A 34 -16.17 -0.74 -16.49
N HIS A 35 -15.52 -1.27 -17.54
CA HIS A 35 -14.10 -1.02 -17.80
C HIS A 35 -13.81 0.45 -18.06
N LEU A 36 -14.67 1.15 -18.81
CA LEU A 36 -14.53 2.58 -19.07
C LEU A 36 -14.77 3.40 -17.80
N LYS A 37 -15.74 3.05 -16.95
CA LYS A 37 -15.93 3.70 -15.64
C LYS A 37 -14.78 3.40 -14.67
N ARG A 38 -14.23 2.18 -14.65
CA ARG A 38 -13.00 1.85 -13.91
C ARG A 38 -11.79 2.61 -14.46
N ARG A 39 -11.68 2.76 -15.78
CA ARG A 39 -10.67 3.60 -16.43
C ARG A 39 -10.90 5.10 -16.24
N GLN A 40 -12.13 5.54 -16.00
CA GLN A 40 -12.45 6.94 -15.69
C GLN A 40 -12.22 7.27 -14.22
N ALA A 41 -12.21 6.26 -13.33
CA ALA A 41 -11.64 6.37 -12.00
C ALA A 41 -10.09 6.40 -12.00
N LYS A 42 -9.45 6.02 -13.12
CA LYS A 42 -7.99 6.09 -13.35
C LYS A 42 -7.48 7.51 -13.66
N ALA A 43 -7.96 8.52 -12.93
CA ALA A 43 -7.39 9.88 -12.98
C ALA A 43 -7.76 10.78 -11.78
N MET A 44 -8.05 10.22 -10.60
CA MET A 44 -7.72 10.96 -9.38
C MET A 44 -6.30 10.56 -9.04
N THR A 45 -5.34 11.24 -9.67
CA THR A 45 -3.92 11.06 -9.37
C THR A 45 -3.74 11.30 -7.88
N LEU A 46 -3.41 10.25 -7.12
CA LEU A 46 -3.23 10.37 -5.68
C LEU A 46 -2.14 11.40 -5.38
N ASP A 47 -2.41 12.32 -4.46
CA ASP A 47 -1.38 13.23 -3.96
C ASP A 47 -0.50 12.47 -2.96
N LEU A 48 0.63 12.00 -3.48
CA LEU A 48 1.67 11.34 -2.69
C LEU A 48 2.74 12.32 -2.20
N SER A 49 2.50 13.64 -2.22
CA SER A 49 3.45 14.61 -1.66
C SER A 49 3.58 14.43 -0.14
N LEU A 50 4.82 14.42 0.34
CA LEU A 50 5.10 14.43 1.78
C LEU A 50 4.99 15.87 2.32
N PRO A 51 4.78 16.05 3.63
CA PRO A 51 4.96 17.35 4.27
C PRO A 51 6.36 17.92 4.01
N SER A 52 6.48 19.25 3.91
CA SER A 52 7.77 19.92 3.67
C SER A 52 8.75 19.84 4.84
N THR A 53 8.24 19.53 6.03
CA THR A 53 8.98 19.38 7.28
C THR A 53 8.55 18.07 7.93
N CYS A 54 9.47 17.30 8.52
CA CYS A 54 9.08 16.10 9.25
C CYS A 54 8.21 16.51 10.45
N PRO A 55 6.96 16.01 10.57
CA PRO A 55 6.18 16.23 11.78
C PRO A 55 6.78 15.46 12.96
N ALA A 56 6.22 15.62 14.15
CA ALA A 56 6.74 15.05 15.40
C ALA A 56 6.64 13.51 15.52
N LEU A 57 6.95 12.76 14.45
CA LEU A 57 7.23 11.32 14.46
C LEU A 57 8.46 11.00 15.32
N CYS A 58 9.35 11.97 15.54
CA CYS A 58 10.62 11.85 16.27
C CYS A 58 10.50 11.78 17.80
N VAL A 59 9.31 11.99 18.38
CA VAL A 59 9.18 12.18 19.84
C VAL A 59 8.70 10.88 20.51
N TYR A 60 9.62 9.93 20.62
CA TYR A 60 9.38 8.64 21.27
C TYR A 60 10.27 8.40 22.50
N GLY A 61 11.07 9.38 22.92
CA GLY A 61 11.79 9.36 24.20
C GLY A 61 12.59 8.08 24.47
N ASP A 62 12.61 7.64 25.73
CA ASP A 62 13.34 6.44 26.17
C ASP A 62 12.46 5.17 26.10
N TYR A 63 11.67 4.98 25.03
CA TYR A 63 10.86 3.78 24.82
C TYR A 63 11.53 2.85 23.79
N SER A 64 11.42 1.54 23.99
CA SER A 64 11.87 0.53 23.00
C SER A 64 10.78 0.29 21.97
N TRP A 65 11.17 0.09 20.70
CA TRP A 65 10.27 -0.28 19.61
C TRP A 65 10.72 -1.57 18.90
N ASP A 66 11.58 -2.37 19.51
CA ASP A 66 12.17 -3.58 18.91
C ASP A 66 11.11 -4.65 18.57
N ALA A 67 9.95 -4.60 19.23
CA ALA A 67 8.81 -5.50 19.00
C ALA A 67 7.61 -4.78 18.38
N ALA A 68 7.80 -3.56 17.88
CA ALA A 68 6.73 -2.73 17.37
C ALA A 68 6.33 -3.14 15.95
N SER A 69 5.04 -3.03 15.64
CA SER A 69 4.53 -3.31 14.29
C SER A 69 4.55 -2.04 13.42
N PHE A 70 4.82 -2.20 12.13
CA PHE A 70 4.54 -1.17 11.13
C PHE A 70 3.04 -1.00 10.95
N ALA A 71 2.58 0.25 10.89
CA ALA A 71 1.19 0.56 10.56
C ALA A 71 0.97 0.46 9.04
N LEU A 72 -0.15 -0.13 8.65
CA LEU A 72 -0.63 -0.17 7.26
C LEU A 72 -1.83 0.76 7.08
N TYR A 73 -1.72 1.73 6.19
CA TYR A 73 -2.82 2.61 5.76
C TYR A 73 -3.20 2.33 4.30
N ALA A 74 -4.41 2.70 3.89
CA ALA A 74 -4.85 2.61 2.50
C ALA A 74 -5.41 3.96 2.02
N LEU A 75 -4.84 4.53 0.96
CA LEU A 75 -5.36 5.75 0.32
C LEU A 75 -6.42 5.45 -0.75
N ILE A 76 -6.62 4.16 -1.03
CA ILE A 76 -7.68 3.63 -1.85
C ILE A 76 -8.65 2.81 -1.01
N ASP A 77 -9.85 2.61 -1.53
CA ASP A 77 -10.80 1.69 -0.90
C ASP A 77 -10.37 0.25 -1.21
N LEU A 78 -9.93 -0.45 -0.17
CA LEU A 78 -9.49 -1.83 -0.21
C LEU A 78 -10.58 -2.72 0.42
N SER A 79 -10.96 -3.80 -0.27
CA SER A 79 -11.92 -4.74 0.29
C SER A 79 -11.37 -5.38 1.57
N PRO A 80 -12.22 -5.77 2.54
CA PRO A 80 -11.77 -6.52 3.71
C PRO A 80 -10.99 -7.77 3.34
N GLU A 81 -11.41 -8.48 2.28
CA GLU A 81 -10.76 -9.69 1.79
C GLU A 81 -9.35 -9.41 1.23
N ASP A 82 -9.18 -8.33 0.46
CA ASP A 82 -7.87 -7.94 -0.05
C ASP A 82 -6.94 -7.45 1.08
N LEU A 83 -7.49 -6.75 2.07
CA LEU A 83 -6.74 -6.30 3.25
C LEU A 83 -6.25 -7.49 4.08
N GLU A 84 -7.13 -8.46 4.37
CA GLU A 84 -6.77 -9.68 5.08
C GLU A 84 -5.74 -10.50 4.31
N ARG A 85 -5.88 -10.60 2.98
CA ARG A 85 -4.90 -11.24 2.11
C ARG A 85 -3.54 -10.56 2.20
N LEU A 86 -3.50 -9.24 2.09
CA LEU A 86 -2.27 -8.45 2.16
C LEU A 86 -1.60 -8.63 3.53
N LEU A 87 -2.34 -8.46 4.63
CA LEU A 87 -1.80 -8.66 5.98
C LEU A 87 -1.30 -10.08 6.19
N SER A 88 -1.98 -11.08 5.63
CA SER A 88 -1.53 -12.47 5.69
C SER A 88 -0.20 -12.67 4.98
N ILE A 89 -0.01 -12.07 3.80
CA ILE A 89 1.25 -12.13 3.05
C ILE A 89 2.37 -11.46 3.84
N LEU A 90 2.17 -10.21 4.28
CA LEU A 90 3.20 -9.42 4.98
C LEU A 90 3.65 -10.04 6.30
N ASN A 91 2.78 -10.80 6.97
CA ASN A 91 3.07 -11.37 8.28
C ASN A 91 3.43 -12.86 8.25
N LYS A 92 3.26 -13.55 7.12
CA LYS A 92 3.30 -15.02 7.05
C LYS A 92 4.57 -15.60 7.67
N GLU A 93 5.72 -15.21 7.16
CA GLU A 93 7.02 -15.74 7.60
C GLU A 93 7.42 -15.21 8.99
N TRP A 94 7.07 -13.96 9.29
CA TRP A 94 7.37 -13.34 10.58
C TRP A 94 6.67 -14.08 11.73
N LEU A 95 5.41 -14.45 11.55
CA LEU A 95 4.60 -15.13 12.56
C LEU A 95 5.03 -16.59 12.82
N GLU A 96 5.90 -17.17 11.99
CA GLU A 96 6.48 -18.49 12.27
C GLU A 96 7.40 -18.46 13.49
N ASN A 97 8.06 -17.32 13.75
CA ASN A 97 9.05 -17.15 14.80
C ASN A 97 8.66 -16.09 15.84
N ASN A 98 7.65 -15.26 15.57
CA ASN A 98 7.25 -14.15 16.43
C ASN A 98 5.74 -14.20 16.73
N PRO A 99 5.33 -13.99 17.99
CA PRO A 99 3.91 -14.01 18.36
C PRO A 99 3.14 -12.75 17.93
N THR A 100 3.86 -11.65 17.66
CA THR A 100 3.27 -10.36 17.29
C THR A 100 3.45 -10.13 15.79
N PRO A 101 2.41 -9.72 15.04
CA PRO A 101 2.55 -9.36 13.63
C PRO A 101 3.54 -8.22 13.42
N ILE A 102 4.33 -8.28 12.35
CA ILE A 102 5.23 -7.19 11.95
C ILE A 102 4.48 -6.04 11.29
N VAL A 103 3.34 -6.32 10.63
CA VAL A 103 2.45 -5.31 10.05
C VAL A 103 1.06 -5.47 10.64
N ARG A 104 0.46 -4.37 11.09
CA ARG A 104 -0.92 -4.32 11.59
C ARG A 104 -1.64 -3.10 11.02
N THR A 105 -2.98 -3.12 11.01
CA THR A 105 -3.78 -1.94 10.70
C THR A 105 -4.19 -1.22 11.98
N PRO A 106 -3.99 0.10 12.07
CA PRO A 106 -4.59 0.90 13.12
C PRO A 106 -6.12 0.98 12.94
N LYS A 107 -6.82 1.45 13.99
CA LYS A 107 -8.29 1.62 13.95
C LYS A 107 -8.74 2.49 12.77
N THR A 108 -7.97 3.52 12.44
CA THR A 108 -8.19 4.43 11.31
C THR A 108 -7.18 4.16 10.20
N HIS A 109 -7.30 3.02 9.51
CA HIS A 109 -6.39 2.62 8.43
C HIS A 109 -6.93 2.95 7.03
N ASN A 110 -8.26 2.89 6.82
CA ASN A 110 -8.87 3.23 5.54
C ASN A 110 -8.99 4.76 5.40
N LEU A 111 -8.17 5.32 4.53
CA LEU A 111 -8.06 6.72 4.18
C LEU A 111 -8.40 6.92 2.70
N ALA A 112 -9.34 6.15 2.15
CA ALA A 112 -9.75 6.23 0.76
C ALA A 112 -10.07 7.68 0.33
N GLY A 113 -9.42 8.14 -0.74
CA GLY A 113 -9.60 9.50 -1.28
C GLY A 113 -8.92 10.61 -0.47
N LYS A 114 -8.11 10.26 0.52
CA LYS A 114 -7.23 11.18 1.25
C LYS A 114 -5.84 11.27 0.60
N THR A 115 -5.03 12.19 1.10
CA THR A 115 -3.67 12.42 0.65
C THR A 115 -2.66 11.64 1.51
N LEU A 116 -1.43 11.52 1.02
CA LEU A 116 -0.36 10.95 1.84
C LEU A 116 -0.10 11.76 3.12
N LYS A 117 -0.31 13.09 3.09
CA LYS A 117 -0.19 13.95 4.29
C LYS A 117 -1.20 13.57 5.37
N ASP A 118 -2.40 13.17 4.99
CA ASP A 118 -3.41 12.67 5.94
C ASP A 118 -2.95 11.36 6.62
N ALA A 119 -2.28 10.47 5.87
CA ALA A 119 -1.71 9.25 6.43
C ALA A 119 -0.53 9.54 7.38
N VAL A 120 0.34 10.50 7.04
CA VAL A 120 1.40 10.97 7.94
C VAL A 120 0.81 11.52 9.24
N GLN A 121 -0.24 12.34 9.14
CA GLN A 121 -0.90 12.89 10.32
C GLN A 121 -1.56 11.78 11.16
N ALA A 122 -2.21 10.80 10.52
CA ALA A 122 -2.78 9.65 11.22
C ALA A 122 -1.71 8.84 11.97
N GLN A 123 -0.50 8.70 11.41
CA GLN A 123 0.63 8.05 12.08
C GLN A 123 1.15 8.87 13.27
N VAL A 124 1.19 10.20 13.16
CA VAL A 124 1.56 11.09 14.28
C VAL A 124 0.57 10.91 15.43
N ASP A 125 -0.73 10.98 15.11
CA ASP A 125 -1.83 10.93 16.09
C ASP A 125 -2.11 9.51 16.63
N LEU A 126 -1.48 8.48 16.05
CA LEU A 126 -1.64 7.10 16.47
C LEU A 126 -1.21 6.91 17.93
N ASP A 127 -2.11 6.36 18.75
CA ASP A 127 -1.81 5.89 20.10
C ASP A 127 -0.68 4.86 20.03
N LYS A 128 0.44 5.16 20.68
CA LYS A 128 1.68 4.36 20.60
C LYS A 128 1.59 3.01 21.32
N GLU A 129 0.47 2.70 21.99
CA GLU A 129 0.22 1.43 22.69
C GLU A 129 1.35 1.08 23.68
N ILE A 130 1.77 2.06 24.48
CA ILE A 130 2.94 1.90 25.36
C ILE A 130 2.62 0.94 26.50
N THR A 131 3.38 -0.15 26.57
CA THR A 131 3.36 -1.09 27.70
C THR A 131 4.52 -0.77 28.65
N PRO A 132 4.27 -0.36 29.91
CA PRO A 132 5.32 -0.07 30.86
C PRO A 132 6.18 -1.30 31.16
N VAL A 133 7.50 -1.11 31.28
CA VAL A 133 8.43 -2.16 31.70
C VAL A 133 9.13 -1.74 32.98
N SER A 134 9.27 -2.66 33.93
CA SER A 134 9.97 -2.44 35.19
C SER A 134 11.37 -3.06 35.13
N GLY A 135 12.40 -2.30 35.49
CA GLY A 135 13.77 -2.82 35.66
C GLY A 135 14.65 -2.83 34.40
N GLY A 136 14.22 -2.20 33.30
CA GLY A 136 15.02 -1.99 32.09
C GLY A 136 15.52 -0.55 31.94
N GLN A 137 16.32 -0.30 30.90
CA GLN A 137 16.75 1.06 30.52
C GLN A 137 15.61 1.86 29.87
N ALA A 138 14.72 1.18 29.14
CA ALA A 138 13.56 1.80 28.53
C ALA A 138 12.39 1.97 29.52
N LYS A 139 11.65 3.08 29.38
CA LYS A 139 10.44 3.39 30.17
C LYS A 139 9.26 2.48 29.83
N GLY A 140 9.31 1.78 28.71
CA GLY A 140 8.26 0.90 28.19
C GLY A 140 8.55 0.45 26.76
N VAL A 141 7.66 -0.38 26.22
CA VAL A 141 7.70 -0.92 24.85
C VAL A 141 6.54 -0.35 24.06
N MET A 142 6.83 0.17 22.87
CA MET A 142 5.84 0.68 21.92
C MET A 142 5.20 -0.46 21.13
N GLY A 143 3.91 -0.35 20.84
CA GLY A 143 3.22 -1.29 19.96
C GLY A 143 3.37 -0.96 18.48
N TRP A 144 3.68 0.29 18.14
CA TRP A 144 3.76 0.79 16.76
C TRP A 144 5.12 1.40 16.44
N TYR A 145 5.63 1.07 15.26
CA TYR A 145 6.92 1.57 14.79
C TYR A 145 6.80 3.09 14.57
N PRO A 146 7.62 3.91 15.23
CA PRO A 146 7.36 5.35 15.33
C PRO A 146 7.72 6.13 14.06
N THR A 147 8.80 5.73 13.39
CA THR A 147 9.45 6.52 12.33
C THR A 147 9.13 6.05 10.91
N ALA A 148 8.37 4.97 10.74
CA ALA A 148 8.04 4.43 9.44
C ALA A 148 6.69 3.69 9.41
N PHE A 149 6.05 3.66 8.24
CA PHE A 149 4.77 2.99 8.00
C PHE A 149 4.58 2.67 6.51
N ILE A 150 3.57 1.86 6.21
CA ILE A 150 3.27 1.36 4.87
C ILE A 150 1.93 1.93 4.38
N VAL A 151 1.83 2.23 3.09
CA VAL A 151 0.64 2.77 2.46
C VAL A 151 0.29 1.99 1.18
N VAL A 152 -0.97 1.56 1.08
CA VAL A 152 -1.56 1.01 -0.15
C VAL A 152 -2.12 2.15 -1.00
N THR A 153 -1.63 2.28 -2.23
CA THR A 153 -2.00 3.36 -3.16
C THR A 153 -2.80 2.89 -4.36
N THR A 154 -2.90 1.57 -4.59
CA THR A 154 -3.49 0.99 -5.80
C THR A 154 -4.13 -0.36 -5.51
N GLN A 155 -5.13 -0.74 -6.32
CA GLN A 155 -5.77 -2.06 -6.18
C GLN A 155 -4.87 -3.17 -6.71
N ASP A 156 -3.98 -2.83 -7.64
CA ASP A 156 -3.01 -3.73 -8.25
C ASP A 156 -1.71 -3.78 -7.42
N TRP A 157 -1.82 -3.67 -6.08
CA TRP A 157 -0.69 -3.60 -5.14
C TRP A 157 0.25 -4.81 -5.20
N ALA A 158 -0.22 -5.94 -5.71
CA ALA A 158 0.61 -7.12 -5.92
C ALA A 158 1.64 -6.92 -7.05
N ASP A 159 1.29 -6.11 -8.06
CA ASP A 159 2.12 -5.84 -9.23
C ASP A 159 2.83 -4.48 -9.12
N GLU A 160 2.15 -3.45 -8.58
CA GLU A 160 2.68 -2.09 -8.44
C GLU A 160 3.41 -1.86 -7.10
N GLY A 161 3.35 -2.83 -6.19
CA GLY A 161 3.99 -2.76 -4.88
C GLY A 161 3.27 -1.90 -3.84
N LEU A 162 3.97 -1.69 -2.72
CA LEU A 162 3.49 -0.91 -1.58
C LEU A 162 4.39 0.29 -1.35
N LEU A 163 3.82 1.40 -0.89
CA LEU A 163 4.60 2.59 -0.56
C LEU A 163 5.11 2.50 0.88
N PHE A 164 6.42 2.43 1.06
CA PHE A 164 7.08 2.62 2.35
C PHE A 164 7.35 4.10 2.57
N VAL A 165 7.01 4.60 3.76
CA VAL A 165 7.20 6.00 4.14
C VAL A 165 7.98 6.03 5.45
N PHE A 166 9.07 6.78 5.48
CA PHE A 166 9.97 6.79 6.61
C PHE A 166 10.54 8.18 6.88
N MET A 167 10.98 8.38 8.12
CA MET A 167 11.82 9.50 8.49
C MET A 167 13.24 9.23 8.06
N ASP A 168 13.81 10.12 7.26
CA ASP A 168 15.22 10.12 6.95
C ASP A 168 15.97 10.66 8.18
N ASP A 169 16.55 9.73 8.94
CA ASP A 169 17.46 10.01 10.06
C ASP A 169 18.88 9.60 9.68
N THR A 170 19.28 9.80 8.42
CA THR A 170 20.69 9.75 8.08
C THR A 170 21.41 10.77 8.95
N ASP A 171 22.07 10.27 10.00
CA ASP A 171 23.15 10.99 10.64
C ASP A 171 24.12 11.34 9.51
N ASP A 172 24.56 12.60 9.42
CA ASP A 172 25.70 12.88 8.56
C ASP A 172 26.86 11.95 8.96
N ASP A 173 27.77 11.65 8.03
CA ASP A 173 28.93 10.79 8.31
C ASP A 173 29.81 11.30 9.50
N GLU A 174 29.51 12.49 10.02
CA GLU A 174 30.14 13.16 11.15
C GLU A 174 29.38 13.00 12.49
N GLY A 175 28.23 12.32 12.51
CA GLY A 175 27.44 12.04 13.71
C GLY A 175 26.71 13.25 14.28
N ASN A 176 26.55 14.33 13.50
CA ASN A 176 25.71 15.44 13.87
C ASN A 176 24.26 15.10 13.53
N LYS A 177 23.49 14.88 14.59
CA LYS A 177 22.03 14.90 14.50
C LYS A 177 21.63 16.33 14.17
N GLU A 178 21.30 16.61 12.91
CA GLU A 178 20.63 17.85 12.57
C GLU A 178 19.42 18.03 13.49
N ASP A 179 19.09 19.29 13.80
CA ASP A 179 17.93 19.61 14.64
C ASP A 179 16.70 18.82 14.12
N PRO A 180 15.89 18.15 14.99
CA PRO A 180 14.67 17.47 14.57
C PRO A 180 13.76 18.29 13.64
N GLU A 181 13.84 19.63 13.66
CA GLU A 181 13.14 20.53 12.74
C GLU A 181 13.65 20.51 11.28
N VAL A 182 14.87 20.00 11.03
CA VAL A 182 15.50 19.90 9.69
C VAL A 182 15.31 18.52 9.07
N ARG A 183 14.98 17.50 9.89
CA ARG A 183 14.73 16.14 9.42
C ARG A 183 13.66 16.10 8.34
N ARG A 184 13.88 15.24 7.36
CA ARG A 184 12.98 15.05 6.22
C ARG A 184 12.33 13.69 6.26
N MET A 185 11.23 13.58 5.52
CA MET A 185 10.64 12.30 5.24
C MET A 185 10.97 11.93 3.80
N ASP A 186 11.14 10.64 3.58
CA ASP A 186 11.27 10.08 2.25
C ASP A 186 10.35 8.87 2.11
N LYS A 187 10.21 8.39 0.89
CA LYS A 187 9.36 7.27 0.54
C LYS A 187 9.88 6.54 -0.69
N PHE A 188 9.54 5.27 -0.80
CA PHE A 188 9.79 4.45 -1.98
C PHE A 188 8.74 3.35 -2.10
N PHE A 189 8.54 2.85 -3.32
CA PHE A 189 7.75 1.64 -3.52
C PHE A 189 8.64 0.41 -3.42
N PHE A 190 8.11 -0.68 -2.89
CA PHE A 190 8.78 -1.98 -2.85
C PHE A 190 7.81 -3.09 -3.24
N GLU A 191 8.34 -4.18 -3.79
CA GLU A 191 7.55 -5.35 -4.15
C GLU A 191 7.06 -6.07 -2.90
N VAL A 192 5.84 -6.61 -2.95
CA VAL A 192 5.24 -7.32 -1.82
C VAL A 192 6.03 -8.58 -1.44
N ASP A 193 6.66 -9.20 -2.43
CA ASP A 193 7.47 -10.41 -2.24
C ASP A 193 8.76 -10.13 -1.46
N ASP A 194 9.30 -8.91 -1.52
CA ASP A 194 10.48 -8.49 -0.75
C ASP A 194 10.13 -8.09 0.69
N ALA A 195 8.84 -7.87 1.00
CA ALA A 195 8.39 -7.37 2.29
C ALA A 195 8.89 -8.18 3.51
N PRO A 196 8.88 -9.53 3.51
CA PRO A 196 9.31 -10.29 4.68
C PRO A 196 10.76 -10.03 5.07
N LEU A 197 11.67 -10.03 4.09
CA LEU A 197 13.09 -9.76 4.31
C LEU A 197 13.30 -8.28 4.68
N LEU A 198 12.71 -7.37 3.91
CA LEU A 198 12.86 -5.94 4.09
C LEU A 198 12.40 -5.47 5.48
N LEU A 199 11.18 -5.82 5.88
CA LEU A 199 10.60 -5.39 7.14
C LEU A 199 11.31 -6.03 8.33
N SER A 200 11.73 -7.29 8.22
CA SER A 200 12.49 -7.95 9.29
C SER A 200 13.86 -7.30 9.49
N SER A 201 14.58 -6.95 8.42
CA SER A 201 15.84 -6.19 8.50
C SER A 201 15.67 -4.84 9.21
N PHE A 202 14.57 -4.12 8.96
CA PHE A 202 14.26 -2.88 9.69
C PHE A 202 13.94 -3.11 11.16
N SER A 203 13.24 -4.19 11.48
CA SER A 203 12.90 -4.56 12.85
C SER A 203 14.14 -4.91 13.67
N PHE A 204 15.11 -5.61 13.06
CA PHE A 204 16.38 -5.96 13.70
C PHE A 204 17.43 -4.84 13.68
N GLY A 205 17.20 -3.77 12.89
CA GLY A 205 18.16 -2.68 12.72
C GLY A 205 19.35 -3.05 11.82
N ASP A 206 19.20 -4.08 10.98
CA ASP A 206 20.26 -4.59 10.10
C ASP A 206 20.41 -3.78 8.79
N LEU A 207 19.41 -2.96 8.44
CA LEU A 207 19.36 -2.20 7.20
C LEU A 207 18.81 -0.79 7.45
N ALA A 208 19.51 0.24 6.95
CA ALA A 208 19.00 1.60 6.97
C ALA A 208 17.92 1.81 5.89
N PHE A 209 16.97 2.72 6.14
CA PHE A 209 15.88 2.96 5.19
C PHE A 209 16.35 3.52 3.85
N VAL A 210 17.41 4.34 3.85
CA VAL A 210 17.98 4.92 2.63
C VAL A 210 18.64 3.84 1.78
N ASP A 211 19.43 2.95 2.38
CA ASP A 211 20.03 1.81 1.69
C ASP A 211 18.97 0.87 1.13
N ALA A 212 17.90 0.63 1.89
CA ALA A 212 16.77 -0.16 1.43
C ALA A 212 16.07 0.44 0.22
N LYS A 213 15.90 1.77 0.17
CA LYS A 213 15.34 2.46 -0.98
C LYS A 213 16.20 2.24 -2.23
N GLU A 214 17.52 2.24 -2.10
CA GLU A 214 18.42 1.97 -3.23
C GLU A 214 18.38 0.50 -3.69
N GLN A 215 18.25 -0.44 -2.75
CA GLN A 215 18.29 -1.86 -3.05
C GLN A 215 16.95 -2.46 -3.51
N TYR A 216 15.83 -2.00 -2.95
CA TYR A 216 14.49 -2.58 -3.14
C TYR A 216 13.49 -1.60 -3.79
N GLY A 217 13.90 -0.36 -4.04
CA GLY A 217 13.05 0.66 -4.64
C GLY A 217 12.63 0.30 -6.06
N VAL A 218 11.31 0.30 -6.31
CA VAL A 218 10.74 0.21 -7.65
C VAL A 218 10.16 1.55 -8.12
N GLU A 219 10.20 1.79 -9.44
CA GLU A 219 9.72 3.04 -10.09
C GLU A 219 8.23 3.04 -10.39
#